data_AF-A0A2K8SEX0-F1
#
_entry.id   AF-A0A2K8SEX0-F1
#
_cell.length_a   1.000
_cell.length_b   1.000
_cell.length_c   1.000
_cell.angle_alpha   90.00
_cell.angle_beta   90.00
_cell.angle_gamma   90.00
#
_symmetry.space_group_name_H-M   'P 1'
#
loop_
_entity.id
_entity.type
_entity.pdbx_description
1 polymer ?
#
loop_
_entity_poly.entity_id
_entity_poly.type
_entity_poly.pdbx_seq_one_letter_code
_entity_poly.pdbx_strand_id
1 'polypeptide(L)'
;MDWQGYLIIIIVGLTFSLLVPIFIQLSIYSYKIIIQNVISAFNNYSNFKKDFLVLKRELYKFYIQTFVVFVLMTSIYIWAAFLIKPEEKEFLSYIIVISIIYFICLLEILIFAYFLIYKRLKKVKFLNKKEALDGFKELRQEMPKKLSYKSFEIEDTSKIDQVNKHFQRCQKYLKRKIANLKKTEDNYKKIKIFFWYLRANGSLFWFYAKNPLNLQIIVGQNLYEANKISTILIENFFSLLDKQELKLSEI
;
A
#
# COMPACT_ATOMS: atom_id res chain seq x y z
N MET A 1 29.04 -4.91 33.49
CA MET A 1 27.56 -5.08 33.48
C MET A 1 27.26 -6.54 33.87
N ASP A 2 26.20 -6.90 34.60
CA ASP A 2 25.99 -8.32 34.93
C ASP A 2 25.62 -9.14 33.68
N TRP A 3 25.91 -10.46 33.66
CA TRP A 3 25.56 -11.40 32.58
C TRP A 3 24.11 -11.28 32.08
N GLN A 4 23.20 -10.86 32.96
CA GLN A 4 21.80 -10.60 32.65
C GLN A 4 21.62 -9.43 31.67
N GLY A 5 22.40 -8.35 31.81
CA GLY A 5 22.37 -7.23 30.86
C GLY A 5 22.85 -7.62 29.46
N TYR A 6 23.89 -8.47 29.38
CA TYR A 6 24.37 -9.00 28.11
C TYR A 6 23.31 -9.85 27.42
N LEU A 7 22.65 -10.72 28.19
CA LEU A 7 21.56 -11.55 27.72
C LEU A 7 20.40 -10.72 27.17
N ILE A 8 20.03 -9.63 27.84
CA ILE A 8 18.99 -8.71 27.37
C ILE A 8 19.39 -8.06 26.03
N ILE A 9 20.62 -7.58 25.89
CA ILE A 9 21.10 -6.96 24.64
C ILE A 9 21.10 -7.97 23.49
N ILE A 10 21.56 -9.20 23.75
CA ILE A 10 21.55 -10.28 22.75
C ILE A 10 20.11 -10.62 22.35
N ILE A 11 19.21 -10.80 23.31
CA ILE A 11 17.79 -11.12 23.05
C ILE A 11 17.13 -9.99 22.26
N VAL A 12 17.34 -8.73 22.64
CA VAL A 12 16.78 -7.58 21.91
C VAL A 12 17.35 -7.49 20.51
N GLY A 13 18.67 -7.67 20.33
CA GLY A 13 19.33 -7.68 19.03
C GLY A 13 18.81 -8.78 18.10
N LEU A 14 18.70 -10.01 18.60
CA LEU A 14 18.14 -11.15 17.86
C LEU A 14 16.64 -11.00 17.57
N THR A 15 15.89 -10.42 18.50
CA THR A 15 14.46 -10.14 18.28
C THR A 15 14.29 -9.09 17.19
N PHE A 16 15.12 -8.04 17.19
CA PHE A 16 15.06 -7.00 16.17
C PHE A 16 15.52 -7.52 14.80
N SER A 17 16.56 -8.36 14.74
CA SER A 17 17.02 -9.01 13.50
C SER A 17 15.94 -9.91 12.89
N LEU A 18 15.15 -10.60 13.72
CA LEU A 18 14.02 -11.41 13.23
C LEU A 18 12.82 -10.56 12.80
N LEU A 19 12.44 -9.54 13.59
CA LEU A 19 11.21 -8.78 13.36
C LEU A 19 11.30 -7.84 12.16
N VAL A 20 12.47 -7.28 11.88
CA VAL A 20 12.65 -6.32 10.79
C VAL A 20 12.39 -6.94 9.41
N PRO A 21 13.03 -8.06 9.01
CA PRO A 21 12.74 -8.74 7.75
C PRO A 21 11.28 -9.19 7.67
N ILE A 22 10.70 -9.69 8.78
CA ILE A 22 9.29 -10.08 8.85
C ILE A 22 8.38 -8.88 8.57
N PHE A 23 8.60 -7.74 9.23
CA PHE A 23 7.78 -6.56 9.06
C PHE A 23 7.81 -6.01 7.61
N ILE A 24 9.00 -5.94 7.01
CA ILE A 24 9.11 -5.46 5.63
C ILE A 24 8.54 -6.50 4.65
N GLN A 25 8.75 -7.80 4.88
CA GLN A 25 8.16 -8.88 4.07
C GLN A 25 6.63 -8.87 4.14
N LEU A 26 6.05 -8.68 5.33
CA LEU A 26 4.61 -8.50 5.52
C LEU A 26 4.12 -7.27 4.75
N SER A 27 4.81 -6.14 4.84
CA SER A 27 4.45 -4.90 4.12
C SER A 27 4.39 -5.11 2.60
N ILE A 28 5.37 -5.82 2.03
CA ILE A 28 5.40 -6.14 0.60
C ILE A 28 4.33 -7.15 0.24
N TYR A 29 4.13 -8.17 1.08
CA TYR A 29 3.15 -9.22 0.83
C TYR A 29 1.74 -8.62 0.84
N SER A 30 1.41 -7.79 1.83
CA SER A 30 0.17 -7.02 1.90
C SER A 30 0.01 -6.14 0.67
N TYR A 31 1.05 -5.42 0.25
CA TYR A 31 0.99 -4.57 -0.94
C TYR A 31 0.79 -5.37 -2.23
N LYS A 32 1.48 -6.50 -2.38
CA LYS A 32 1.32 -7.43 -3.51
C LYS A 32 -0.10 -7.99 -3.55
N ILE A 33 -0.63 -8.46 -2.42
CA ILE A 33 -2.00 -8.95 -2.31
C ILE A 33 -2.97 -7.86 -2.75
N ILE A 34 -2.85 -6.65 -2.21
CA ILE A 34 -3.71 -5.52 -2.58
C ILE A 34 -3.66 -5.27 -4.10
N ILE A 35 -2.48 -5.23 -4.71
CA ILE A 35 -2.35 -5.04 -6.17
C ILE A 35 -2.99 -6.21 -6.93
N GLN A 36 -2.70 -7.45 -6.54
CA GLN A 36 -3.24 -8.63 -7.20
C GLN A 36 -4.76 -8.66 -7.16
N ASN A 37 -5.36 -8.27 -6.04
CA ASN A 37 -6.81 -8.23 -5.88
C ASN A 37 -7.45 -7.12 -6.71
N VAL A 38 -6.81 -5.95 -6.78
CA VAL A 38 -7.24 -4.88 -7.67
C VAL A 38 -7.15 -5.38 -9.12
N ILE A 39 -6.02 -5.92 -9.55
CA ILE A 39 -5.84 -6.51 -10.88
C ILE A 39 -6.93 -7.53 -11.20
N SER A 40 -7.22 -8.47 -10.29
CA SER A 40 -8.22 -9.50 -10.54
C SER A 40 -9.63 -8.93 -10.70
N ALA A 41 -9.99 -7.89 -9.95
CA ALA A 41 -11.29 -7.23 -10.08
C ALA A 41 -11.44 -6.42 -11.37
N PHE A 42 -10.32 -6.06 -12.02
CA PHE A 42 -10.28 -5.34 -13.28
C PHE A 42 -9.99 -6.23 -14.50
N ASN A 43 -9.83 -7.55 -14.33
CA ASN A 43 -9.62 -8.49 -15.45
C ASN A 43 -10.76 -8.45 -16.50
N ASN A 44 -11.97 -8.04 -16.12
CA ASN A 44 -13.12 -7.90 -17.03
C ASN A 44 -13.07 -6.62 -17.88
N TYR A 45 -12.17 -5.69 -17.58
CA TYR A 45 -11.89 -4.55 -18.43
C TYR A 45 -10.73 -4.91 -19.36
N SER A 46 -11.03 -5.31 -20.59
CA SER A 46 -10.05 -5.76 -21.59
C SER A 46 -8.90 -4.76 -21.81
N ASN A 47 -9.14 -3.47 -21.55
CA ASN A 47 -8.18 -2.40 -21.77
C ASN A 47 -7.52 -1.87 -20.50
N PHE A 48 -7.95 -2.31 -19.30
CA PHE A 48 -7.33 -1.91 -18.06
C PHE A 48 -6.02 -2.69 -17.84
N LYS A 49 -4.94 -2.20 -18.47
CA LYS A 49 -3.63 -2.84 -18.42
C LYS A 49 -3.22 -3.03 -16.95
N LYS A 50 -2.87 -4.26 -16.58
CA LYS A 50 -2.39 -4.63 -15.22
C LYS A 50 -1.21 -3.76 -14.77
N ASP A 51 -0.41 -3.33 -15.73
CA ASP A 51 0.70 -2.37 -15.59
C ASP A 51 0.26 -1.00 -15.05
N PHE A 52 -1.01 -0.63 -15.24
CA PHE A 52 -1.54 0.68 -14.88
C PHE A 52 -1.59 0.92 -13.37
N LEU A 53 -1.54 -0.14 -12.56
CA LEU A 53 -1.85 -0.08 -11.14
C LEU A 53 -0.66 0.15 -10.21
N VAL A 54 0.56 0.35 -10.74
CA VAL A 54 1.76 0.50 -9.91
C VAL A 54 2.56 1.72 -10.33
N LEU A 55 2.67 2.72 -9.44
CA LEU A 55 3.43 3.94 -9.69
C LEU A 55 4.88 3.74 -9.30
N LYS A 56 5.82 4.27 -10.09
CA LYS A 56 7.26 4.27 -9.75
C LYS A 56 7.56 4.89 -8.37
N ARG A 57 6.75 5.85 -7.90
CA ARG A 57 6.88 6.43 -6.53
C ARG A 57 6.72 5.38 -5.42
N GLU A 58 5.98 4.31 -5.65
CA GLU A 58 5.71 3.31 -4.62
C GLU A 58 6.91 2.40 -4.40
N LEU A 59 7.72 2.19 -5.44
CA LEU A 59 9.06 1.64 -5.32
C LEU A 59 9.91 2.48 -4.34
N TYR A 60 9.86 3.81 -4.45
CA TYR A 60 10.58 4.70 -3.52
C TYR A 60 10.10 4.57 -2.08
N LYS A 61 8.83 4.25 -1.82
CA LYS A 61 8.37 4.00 -0.44
C LYS A 61 9.07 2.78 0.16
N PHE A 62 9.24 1.71 -0.62
CA PHE A 62 9.98 0.53 -0.17
C PHE A 62 11.45 0.88 0.08
N TYR A 63 12.09 1.63 -0.82
CA TYR A 63 13.47 2.11 -0.59
C TYR A 63 13.60 2.95 0.67
N ILE A 64 12.69 3.91 0.87
CA ILE A 64 12.69 4.78 2.06
C ILE A 64 12.48 3.94 3.32
N GLN A 65 11.57 2.97 3.32
CA GLN A 65 11.36 2.09 4.47
C GLN A 65 12.61 1.27 4.81
N THR A 66 13.23 0.64 3.80
CA THR A 66 14.48 -0.10 4.00
C THR A 66 15.60 0.82 4.50
N PHE A 67 15.69 2.04 3.97
CA PHE A 67 16.68 3.04 4.41
C PHE A 67 16.45 3.48 5.86
N VAL A 68 15.20 3.78 6.25
CA VAL A 68 14.86 4.14 7.64
C VAL A 68 15.23 3.02 8.60
N VAL A 69 14.92 1.78 8.24
CA VAL A 69 15.31 0.60 9.02
C VAL A 69 16.83 0.51 9.18
N PHE A 70 17.58 0.70 8.09
CA PHE A 70 19.05 0.69 8.12
C PHE A 70 19.61 1.78 9.05
N VAL A 71 19.06 3.00 9.00
CA VAL A 71 19.47 4.11 9.87
C VAL A 71 19.15 3.81 11.33
N LEU A 72 17.97 3.29 11.63
CA LEU A 72 17.58 2.90 12.99
C LEU A 72 18.51 1.80 13.54
N MET A 73 18.78 0.77 12.74
CA MET A 73 19.70 -0.31 13.10
C MET A 73 21.10 0.20 13.42
N THR A 74 21.63 1.08 12.56
CA THR A 74 22.97 1.65 12.73
C THR A 74 23.01 2.55 13.97
N SER A 75 21.97 3.33 14.22
CA SER A 75 21.87 4.17 15.42
C SER A 75 21.83 3.35 16.71
N ILE A 76 21.09 2.24 16.71
CA ILE A 76 21.03 1.28 17.83
C ILE A 76 22.40 0.65 18.06
N TYR A 77 23.10 0.25 17.00
CA TYR A 77 24.45 -0.31 17.12
C TYR A 77 25.44 0.69 17.71
N ILE A 78 25.45 1.94 17.20
CA ILE A 78 26.32 3.00 17.74
C ILE A 78 26.03 3.20 19.22
N TRP A 79 24.76 3.31 19.60
CA TRP A 79 24.38 3.47 21.00
C TRP A 79 24.83 2.27 21.86
N ALA A 80 24.64 1.04 21.36
CA ALA A 80 25.09 -0.17 22.02
C ALA A 80 26.61 -0.18 22.22
N ALA A 81 27.40 0.26 21.24
CA ALA A 81 28.86 0.30 21.35
C ALA A 81 29.38 1.18 22.50
N PHE A 82 28.57 2.13 22.99
CA PHE A 82 28.92 3.00 24.12
C PHE A 82 28.37 2.53 25.48
N LEU A 83 27.65 1.40 25.55
CA LEU A 83 27.04 0.93 26.80
C LEU A 83 28.05 0.38 27.81
N ILE A 84 29.22 -0.08 27.36
CA ILE A 84 30.26 -0.64 28.22
C ILE A 84 31.55 0.15 28.02
N LYS A 85 32.20 0.48 29.13
CA LYS A 85 33.43 1.27 29.10
C LYS A 85 34.59 0.43 28.57
N PRO A 86 35.55 1.03 27.84
CA PRO A 86 36.73 0.33 27.33
C PRO A 86 37.57 -0.38 28.40
N GLU A 87 37.51 0.10 29.64
CA GLU A 87 38.26 -0.40 30.79
C GLU A 87 37.66 -1.67 31.41
N GLU A 88 36.41 -2.02 31.07
CA GLU A 88 35.76 -3.23 31.59
C GLU A 88 36.35 -4.49 30.96
N LYS A 89 36.59 -5.52 31.78
CA LYS A 89 37.17 -6.81 31.33
C LYS A 89 36.39 -7.47 30.18
N GLU A 90 35.08 -7.21 30.13
CA GLU A 90 34.15 -7.80 29.17
C GLU A 90 33.95 -6.92 27.93
N PHE A 91 34.64 -5.78 27.82
CA PHE A 91 34.49 -4.85 26.70
C PHE A 91 34.76 -5.51 25.35
N LEU A 92 35.85 -6.28 25.24
CA LEU A 92 36.23 -6.89 23.96
C LEU A 92 35.20 -7.93 23.51
N SER A 93 34.79 -8.84 24.41
CA SER A 93 33.78 -9.86 24.09
C SER A 93 32.44 -9.22 23.75
N TYR A 94 32.06 -8.17 24.46
CA TYR A 94 30.85 -7.40 24.18
C TYR A 94 30.85 -6.80 22.77
N ILE A 95 31.90 -6.04 22.44
CA ILE A 95 32.02 -5.36 21.14
C ILE A 95 32.00 -6.37 20.00
N ILE A 96 32.68 -7.52 20.16
CA ILE A 96 32.65 -8.60 19.18
C ILE A 96 31.22 -9.10 18.97
N VAL A 97 30.50 -9.43 20.05
CA VAL A 97 29.14 -9.96 19.97
C VAL A 97 28.18 -8.98 19.30
N ILE A 98 28.15 -7.72 19.73
CA ILE A 98 27.23 -6.72 19.13
C ILE A 98 27.59 -6.43 17.66
N SER A 99 28.88 -6.50 17.31
CA SER A 99 29.33 -6.30 15.92
C SER A 99 28.94 -7.47 15.03
N ILE A 100 29.00 -8.71 15.53
CA ILE A 100 28.50 -9.89 14.83
C ILE A 100 26.99 -9.77 14.61
N ILE A 101 26.22 -9.40 15.64
CA ILE A 101 24.76 -9.21 15.52
C ILE A 101 24.45 -8.15 14.46
N TYR A 102 25.14 -6.99 14.52
CA TYR A 102 24.97 -5.92 13.55
C TYR A 102 25.31 -6.38 12.12
N PHE A 103 26.40 -7.11 11.94
CA PHE A 103 26.80 -7.67 10.65
C PHE A 103 25.75 -8.64 10.08
N ILE A 104 25.20 -9.52 10.91
CA ILE A 104 24.10 -10.43 10.51
C ILE A 104 22.89 -9.61 10.05
N CYS A 105 22.48 -8.60 10.82
CA CYS A 105 21.35 -7.74 10.44
C CYS A 105 21.59 -6.99 9.12
N LEU A 106 22.82 -6.51 8.89
CA LEU A 106 23.20 -5.86 7.64
C LEU A 106 23.10 -6.83 6.45
N LEU A 107 23.61 -8.05 6.61
CA LEU A 107 23.51 -9.11 5.62
C LEU A 107 22.05 -9.43 5.28
N GLU A 108 21.18 -9.53 6.29
CA GLU A 108 19.74 -9.77 6.09
C GLU A 108 19.09 -8.63 5.31
N ILE A 109 19.38 -7.37 5.64
CA ILE A 109 18.87 -6.20 4.91
C ILE A 109 19.34 -6.23 3.44
N LEU A 110 20.60 -6.57 3.18
CA LEU A 110 21.17 -6.64 1.83
C LEU A 110 20.57 -7.79 1.01
N ILE A 111 20.49 -9.00 1.58
CA ILE A 111 19.85 -10.17 0.95
C ILE A 111 18.39 -9.85 0.64
N PHE A 112 17.71 -9.20 1.57
CA PHE A 112 16.33 -8.78 1.43
C PHE A 112 16.17 -7.75 0.30
N ALA A 113 16.98 -6.69 0.29
CA ALA A 113 16.97 -5.67 -0.76
C ALA A 113 17.21 -6.33 -2.13
N TYR A 114 18.20 -7.22 -2.23
CA TYR A 114 18.47 -7.97 -3.45
C TYR A 114 17.26 -8.82 -3.88
N PHE A 115 16.68 -9.63 -2.99
CA PHE A 115 15.55 -10.49 -3.33
C PHE A 115 14.30 -9.68 -3.74
N LEU A 116 14.04 -8.60 -3.03
CA LEU A 116 12.92 -7.70 -3.29
C LEU A 116 13.07 -7.00 -4.63
N ILE A 117 14.18 -6.29 -4.84
CA ILE A 117 14.40 -5.46 -6.02
C ILE A 117 14.63 -6.35 -7.25
N TYR A 118 15.52 -7.33 -7.15
CA TYR A 118 15.97 -8.11 -8.29
C TYR A 118 15.03 -9.26 -8.66
N LYS A 119 14.51 -10.02 -7.69
CA LYS A 119 13.64 -11.17 -8.00
C LYS A 119 12.15 -10.81 -8.08
N ARG A 120 11.65 -9.99 -7.14
CA ARG A 120 10.20 -9.73 -7.05
C ARG A 120 9.75 -8.52 -7.86
N LEU A 121 10.44 -7.39 -7.76
CA LEU A 121 10.01 -6.16 -8.42
C LEU A 121 10.42 -6.06 -9.89
N LYS A 122 11.46 -6.78 -10.34
CA LYS A 122 11.81 -6.87 -11.77
C LYS A 122 10.66 -7.34 -12.67
N LYS A 123 9.72 -8.12 -12.12
CA LYS A 123 8.54 -8.63 -12.84
C LYS A 123 7.35 -7.66 -12.81
N VAL A 124 7.42 -6.58 -12.04
CA VAL A 124 6.35 -5.59 -11.90
C VAL A 124 6.72 -4.38 -12.74
N LYS A 125 5.88 -4.04 -13.72
CA LYS A 125 6.06 -2.81 -14.48
C LYS A 125 5.62 -1.62 -13.64
N PHE A 126 6.51 -0.65 -13.48
CA PHE A 126 6.24 0.59 -12.75
C PHE A 126 6.02 1.72 -13.74
N LEU A 127 4.86 2.37 -13.68
CA LEU A 127 4.59 3.49 -14.57
C LEU A 127 5.38 4.73 -14.16
N ASN A 128 5.97 5.36 -15.17
CA ASN A 128 6.45 6.72 -15.06
C ASN A 128 5.26 7.72 -15.08
N LYS A 129 5.52 9.01 -14.83
CA LYS A 129 4.47 10.03 -14.74
C LYS A 129 3.67 10.14 -16.05
N LYS A 130 4.35 10.08 -17.20
CA LYS A 130 3.75 10.25 -18.53
C LYS A 130 2.86 9.07 -18.87
N GLU A 131 3.36 7.85 -18.71
CA GLU A 131 2.59 6.61 -18.94
C GLU A 131 1.33 6.55 -18.06
N ALA A 132 1.43 6.98 -16.81
CA ALA A 132 0.28 7.05 -15.92
C ALA A 132 -0.75 8.09 -16.37
N LEU A 133 -0.30 9.22 -16.92
CA LEU A 133 -1.20 10.24 -17.49
C LEU A 133 -1.90 9.74 -18.75
N ASP A 134 -1.17 9.10 -19.65
CA ASP A 134 -1.68 8.60 -20.91
C ASP A 134 -2.73 7.51 -20.67
N GLY A 135 -2.41 6.50 -19.84
CA GLY A 135 -3.38 5.46 -19.48
C GLY A 135 -4.60 5.98 -18.72
N PHE A 136 -4.46 7.05 -17.92
CA PHE A 136 -5.60 7.66 -17.22
C PHE A 136 -6.54 8.38 -18.19
N LYS A 137 -6.00 9.02 -19.23
CA LYS A 137 -6.79 9.64 -20.29
C LYS A 137 -7.53 8.61 -21.12
N GLU A 138 -6.84 7.54 -21.53
CA GLU A 138 -7.46 6.41 -22.25
C GLU A 138 -8.63 5.84 -21.45
N LEU A 139 -8.41 5.54 -20.17
CA LEU A 139 -9.45 5.06 -19.27
C LEU A 139 -10.64 6.01 -19.18
N ARG A 140 -10.39 7.32 -19.10
CA ARG A 140 -11.46 8.33 -19.03
C ARG A 140 -12.28 8.39 -20.32
N GLN A 141 -11.64 8.22 -21.48
CA GLN A 141 -12.32 8.24 -22.78
C GLN A 141 -13.27 7.05 -22.98
N GLU A 142 -12.97 5.91 -22.36
CA GLU A 142 -13.82 4.71 -22.39
C GLU A 142 -15.06 4.83 -21.50
N MET A 143 -15.10 5.82 -20.60
CA MET A 143 -16.20 5.98 -19.65
C MET A 143 -17.39 6.74 -20.28
N PRO A 144 -18.63 6.41 -19.88
CA PRO A 144 -19.80 7.18 -20.25
C PRO A 144 -19.66 8.67 -19.92
N LYS A 145 -20.14 9.56 -20.80
CA LYS A 145 -20.05 11.02 -20.61
C LYS A 145 -20.89 11.55 -19.44
N LYS A 146 -21.95 10.85 -19.05
CA LYS A 146 -22.83 11.23 -17.95
C LYS A 146 -22.78 10.17 -16.86
N LEU A 147 -21.98 10.44 -15.82
CA LEU A 147 -21.83 9.56 -14.67
C LEU A 147 -22.51 10.18 -13.46
N SER A 148 -23.39 9.42 -12.82
CA SER A 148 -23.96 9.76 -11.52
C SER A 148 -23.24 9.00 -10.40
N TYR A 149 -22.96 9.71 -9.31
CA TYR A 149 -22.38 9.09 -8.13
C TYR A 149 -23.39 8.15 -7.49
N LYS A 150 -22.97 6.91 -7.26
CA LYS A 150 -23.73 5.81 -6.67
C LYS A 150 -23.15 5.48 -5.30
N SER A 151 -23.83 5.86 -4.22
CA SER A 151 -23.49 5.32 -2.90
C SER A 151 -23.86 3.84 -2.90
N PHE A 152 -22.97 2.98 -2.39
CA PHE A 152 -23.21 1.55 -2.38
C PHE A 152 -22.78 0.90 -1.06
N GLU A 153 -23.45 -0.20 -0.75
CA GLU A 153 -23.21 -1.07 0.40
C GLU A 153 -23.27 -2.53 -0.05
N ILE A 154 -22.71 -3.44 0.74
CA ILE A 154 -22.82 -4.88 0.52
C ILE A 154 -24.04 -5.40 1.26
N GLU A 155 -24.85 -6.21 0.59
CA GLU A 155 -25.98 -6.90 1.19
C GLU A 155 -25.53 -7.89 2.28
N ASP A 156 -26.27 -7.90 3.38
CA ASP A 156 -25.88 -8.52 4.64
C ASP A 156 -26.03 -10.05 4.61
N THR A 157 -24.90 -10.76 4.74
CA THR A 157 -24.88 -12.17 5.12
C THR A 157 -24.25 -12.33 6.50
N SER A 158 -24.94 -11.88 7.55
CA SER A 158 -24.68 -12.12 8.98
C SER A 158 -23.31 -11.68 9.56
N LYS A 159 -22.31 -11.27 8.76
CA LYS A 159 -20.93 -10.97 9.20
C LYS A 159 -20.23 -9.80 8.46
N ILE A 160 -20.97 -8.87 7.86
CA ILE A 160 -20.39 -7.89 6.89
C ILE A 160 -20.36 -6.43 7.41
N ASP A 161 -20.76 -6.21 8.65
CA ASP A 161 -20.90 -4.87 9.24
C ASP A 161 -19.60 -4.03 9.24
N GLN A 162 -18.47 -4.65 9.59
CA GLN A 162 -17.15 -3.99 9.57
C GLN A 162 -16.68 -3.66 8.15
N VAL A 163 -17.03 -4.53 7.21
CA VAL A 163 -16.68 -4.45 5.80
C VAL A 163 -17.43 -3.29 5.15
N ASN A 164 -18.74 -3.16 5.39
CA ASN A 164 -19.53 -1.98 4.98
C ASN A 164 -19.03 -0.67 5.61
N LYS A 165 -18.72 -0.67 6.91
CA LYS A 165 -18.12 0.50 7.59
C LYS A 165 -16.82 0.94 6.93
N HIS A 166 -15.98 0.00 6.51
CA HIS A 166 -14.74 0.31 5.79
C HIS A 166 -15.02 0.98 4.42
N PHE A 167 -16.02 0.54 3.66
CA PHE A 167 -16.34 1.16 2.36
C PHE A 167 -16.96 2.53 2.49
N GLN A 168 -17.90 2.70 3.41
CA GLN A 168 -18.46 4.02 3.68
C GLN A 168 -17.36 5.00 4.09
N ARG A 169 -16.38 4.56 4.89
CA ARG A 169 -15.18 5.36 5.23
C ARG A 169 -14.35 5.68 3.98
N CYS A 170 -14.06 4.71 3.12
CA CYS A 170 -13.30 4.92 1.89
C CYS A 170 -14.01 5.88 0.92
N GLN A 171 -15.33 5.72 0.72
CA GLN A 171 -16.17 6.61 -0.09
C GLN A 171 -16.19 8.03 0.47
N LYS A 172 -16.37 8.19 1.79
CA LYS A 172 -16.33 9.50 2.47
C LYS A 172 -14.97 10.19 2.32
N TYR A 173 -13.90 9.43 2.46
CA TYR A 173 -12.54 9.97 2.34
C TYR A 173 -12.19 10.32 0.89
N LEU A 174 -12.67 9.55 -0.10
CA LEU A 174 -12.57 9.91 -1.51
C LEU A 174 -13.25 11.26 -1.78
N LYS A 175 -14.51 11.43 -1.35
CA LYS A 175 -15.25 12.70 -1.52
C LYS A 175 -14.46 13.89 -0.96
N ARG A 176 -13.89 13.76 0.23
CA ARG A 176 -13.04 14.79 0.85
C ARG A 176 -11.78 15.07 0.04
N LYS A 177 -11.09 14.03 -0.45
CA LYS A 177 -9.88 14.19 -1.27
C LYS A 177 -10.15 14.91 -2.59
N ILE A 178 -11.27 14.60 -3.24
CA ILE A 178 -11.68 15.25 -4.49
C ILE A 178 -12.15 16.69 -4.24
N ALA A 179 -12.94 16.94 -3.20
CA ALA A 179 -13.41 18.28 -2.86
C ALA A 179 -12.26 19.27 -2.55
N ASN A 180 -11.14 18.75 -2.04
CA ASN A 180 -9.95 19.54 -1.75
C ASN A 180 -9.04 19.77 -2.98
N LEU A 181 -9.40 19.26 -4.17
CA LEU A 181 -8.69 19.57 -5.40
C LEU A 181 -8.98 21.01 -5.80
N LYS A 182 -7.93 21.79 -6.09
CA LYS A 182 -8.04 23.15 -6.66
C LYS A 182 -8.02 23.09 -8.20
N LYS A 183 -8.54 24.14 -8.86
CA LYS A 183 -8.61 24.28 -10.34
C LYS A 183 -7.24 24.10 -11.02
N THR A 184 -6.17 24.48 -10.33
CA THR A 184 -4.78 24.44 -10.80
C THR A 184 -4.03 23.14 -10.46
N GLU A 185 -4.68 22.13 -9.88
CA GLU A 185 -3.97 20.92 -9.46
C GLU A 185 -3.61 19.96 -10.61
N ASP A 186 -2.36 19.49 -10.57
CA ASP A 186 -1.75 18.56 -11.53
C ASP A 186 -2.61 17.29 -11.71
N ASN A 187 -2.90 16.92 -12.97
CA ASN A 187 -3.58 15.67 -13.34
C ASN A 187 -2.93 14.44 -12.69
N TYR A 188 -1.63 14.49 -12.43
CA TYR A 188 -0.93 13.43 -11.72
C TYR A 188 -1.38 13.27 -10.26
N LYS A 189 -1.84 14.34 -9.60
CA LYS A 189 -2.44 14.26 -8.26
C LYS A 189 -3.80 13.56 -8.30
N LYS A 190 -4.61 13.79 -9.33
CA LYS A 190 -5.88 13.06 -9.57
C LYS A 190 -5.63 11.57 -9.70
N ILE A 191 -4.63 11.18 -10.50
CA ILE A 191 -4.20 9.77 -10.67
C ILE A 191 -3.77 9.14 -9.34
N LYS A 192 -3.00 9.88 -8.51
CA LYS A 192 -2.62 9.38 -7.17
C LYS A 192 -3.83 9.10 -6.29
N ILE A 193 -4.86 9.94 -6.34
CA ILE A 193 -6.10 9.73 -5.58
C ILE A 193 -6.85 8.52 -6.14
N PHE A 194 -6.93 8.39 -7.47
CA PHE A 194 -7.56 7.25 -8.14
C PHE A 194 -6.94 5.92 -7.70
N PHE A 195 -5.62 5.76 -7.79
CA PHE A 195 -4.96 4.53 -7.38
C PHE A 195 -5.00 4.28 -5.88
N TRP A 196 -4.93 5.34 -5.06
CA TRP A 196 -5.17 5.20 -3.63
C TRP A 196 -6.57 4.63 -3.37
N TYR A 197 -7.59 5.13 -4.06
CA TYR A 197 -8.97 4.72 -3.89
C TYR A 197 -9.19 3.26 -4.31
N LEU A 198 -8.66 2.84 -5.45
CA LEU A 198 -8.72 1.44 -5.88
C LEU A 198 -8.08 0.50 -4.85
N ARG A 199 -6.91 0.87 -4.32
CA ARG A 199 -6.19 0.04 -3.34
C ARG A 199 -6.81 0.02 -1.96
N ALA A 200 -7.42 1.13 -1.53
CA ALA A 200 -8.19 1.19 -0.28
C ALA A 200 -9.38 0.21 -0.30
N ASN A 201 -9.88 -0.12 -1.49
CA ASN A 201 -10.90 -1.13 -1.75
C ASN A 201 -10.31 -2.50 -2.15
N GLY A 202 -8.99 -2.70 -2.06
CA GLY A 202 -8.28 -3.91 -2.47
C GLY A 202 -8.62 -5.16 -1.65
N SER A 203 -8.84 -5.00 -0.34
CA SER A 203 -9.30 -6.07 0.56
C SER A 203 -10.73 -6.51 0.25
N LEU A 204 -11.53 -5.61 -0.28
CA LEU A 204 -12.88 -5.90 -0.73
C LEU A 204 -12.89 -6.76 -1.98
N PHE A 205 -12.06 -6.43 -2.96
CA PHE A 205 -11.92 -7.25 -4.16
C PHE A 205 -11.47 -8.67 -3.82
N TRP A 206 -10.62 -8.83 -2.79
CA TRP A 206 -10.23 -10.14 -2.27
C TRP A 206 -11.40 -10.91 -1.65
N PHE A 207 -12.17 -10.25 -0.80
CA PHE A 207 -13.31 -10.85 -0.13
C PHE A 207 -14.36 -11.30 -1.15
N TYR A 208 -14.60 -10.49 -2.20
CA TYR A 208 -15.45 -10.85 -3.33
C TYR A 208 -14.89 -12.01 -4.17
N ALA A 209 -13.61 -11.95 -4.54
CA ALA A 209 -12.98 -12.99 -5.34
C ALA A 209 -13.03 -14.37 -4.65
N LYS A 210 -13.05 -14.39 -3.31
CA LYS A 210 -13.18 -15.62 -2.51
C LYS A 210 -14.62 -16.06 -2.24
N ASN A 211 -15.59 -15.15 -2.30
CA ASN A 211 -17.00 -15.43 -2.00
C ASN A 211 -17.93 -14.90 -3.11
N PRO A 212 -17.77 -15.33 -4.38
CA PRO A 212 -18.44 -14.70 -5.51
C PRO A 212 -19.97 -14.90 -5.54
N LEU A 213 -20.49 -15.94 -4.89
CA LEU A 213 -21.90 -16.36 -5.01
C LEU A 213 -22.85 -15.72 -3.97
N ASN A 214 -22.33 -15.11 -2.90
CA ASN A 214 -23.14 -14.68 -1.75
C ASN A 214 -23.11 -13.16 -1.50
N LEU A 215 -22.62 -12.37 -2.45
CA LEU A 215 -22.44 -10.95 -2.24
C LEU A 215 -23.16 -10.15 -3.32
N GLN A 216 -24.20 -9.43 -2.90
CA GLN A 216 -24.86 -8.43 -3.72
C GLN A 216 -24.45 -7.03 -3.26
N ILE A 217 -24.46 -6.08 -4.19
CA ILE A 217 -24.16 -4.69 -3.94
C ILE A 217 -25.47 -3.92 -4.00
N ILE A 218 -25.84 -3.29 -2.90
CA ILE A 218 -26.99 -2.41 -2.81
C ILE A 218 -26.55 -1.03 -3.29
N VAL A 219 -27.19 -0.52 -4.35
CA VAL A 219 -27.04 0.86 -4.81
C VAL A 219 -28.41 1.52 -4.83
N GLY A 220 -28.70 2.34 -3.82
CA GLY A 220 -30.06 2.85 -3.63
C GLY A 220 -31.02 1.70 -3.34
N GLN A 221 -31.99 1.48 -4.24
CA GLN A 221 -32.96 0.38 -4.14
C GLN A 221 -32.63 -0.82 -5.04
N ASN A 222 -31.54 -0.74 -5.82
CA ASN A 222 -31.19 -1.77 -6.80
C ASN A 222 -30.10 -2.68 -6.26
N LEU A 223 -30.21 -3.97 -6.57
CA LEU A 223 -29.21 -4.99 -6.28
C LEU A 223 -28.36 -5.25 -7.53
N TYR A 224 -27.05 -5.22 -7.35
CA TYR A 224 -26.08 -5.50 -8.40
C TYR A 224 -25.22 -6.69 -8.01
N GLU A 225 -24.83 -7.48 -9.01
CA GLU A 225 -23.84 -8.54 -8.84
C GLU A 225 -22.50 -7.97 -8.36
N ALA A 226 -21.80 -8.72 -7.50
CA ALA A 226 -20.46 -8.35 -6.99
C ALA A 226 -19.45 -8.00 -8.09
N ASN A 227 -19.57 -8.60 -9.28
CA ASN A 227 -18.68 -8.35 -10.42
C ASN A 227 -18.74 -6.89 -10.93
N LYS A 228 -19.79 -6.12 -10.61
CA LYS A 228 -19.96 -4.72 -11.01
C LYS A 228 -19.23 -3.73 -10.10
N ILE A 229 -18.66 -4.17 -8.98
CA ILE A 229 -18.06 -3.25 -8.01
C ILE A 229 -16.88 -2.45 -8.59
N SER A 230 -16.04 -3.08 -9.40
CA SER A 230 -14.92 -2.42 -10.06
C SER A 230 -15.41 -1.26 -10.95
N THR A 231 -16.50 -1.50 -11.69
CA THR A 231 -17.20 -0.48 -12.48
C THR A 231 -17.74 0.65 -11.62
N ILE A 232 -18.51 0.32 -10.58
CA ILE A 232 -19.12 1.31 -9.68
C ILE A 232 -18.04 2.20 -9.04
N LEU A 233 -16.91 1.63 -8.62
CA LEU A 233 -15.79 2.37 -8.05
C LEU A 233 -15.18 3.36 -9.08
N ILE A 234 -14.91 2.92 -10.31
CA ILE A 234 -14.39 3.81 -11.36
C ILE A 234 -15.38 4.92 -11.70
N GLU A 235 -16.65 4.57 -11.93
CA GLU A 235 -17.71 5.53 -12.26
C GLU A 235 -17.87 6.59 -11.16
N ASN A 236 -17.87 6.17 -9.90
CA ASN A 236 -17.96 7.08 -8.76
C ASN A 236 -16.81 8.04 -8.66
N PHE A 237 -15.58 7.57 -8.91
CA PHE A 237 -14.41 8.44 -8.89
C PHE A 237 -14.54 9.54 -9.94
N PHE A 238 -14.89 9.16 -11.16
CA PHE A 238 -15.02 10.07 -12.28
C PHE A 238 -16.21 11.02 -12.16
N SER A 239 -17.37 10.55 -11.67
CA SER A 239 -18.52 11.40 -11.39
C SER A 239 -18.20 12.49 -10.37
N LEU A 240 -17.46 12.16 -9.30
CA LEU A 240 -17.02 13.14 -8.31
C LEU A 240 -16.02 14.13 -8.89
N LEU A 241 -15.09 13.65 -9.73
CA LEU A 241 -14.10 14.50 -10.38
C LEU A 241 -14.76 15.53 -11.29
N ASP A 242 -15.67 15.08 -12.16
CA ASP A 242 -16.40 15.95 -13.09
C ASP A 242 -17.23 17.00 -12.35
N LYS A 243 -17.92 16.59 -11.29
CA LYS A 243 -18.69 17.50 -10.44
C LYS A 243 -17.80 18.56 -9.80
N GLN A 244 -16.61 18.21 -9.38
CA GLN A 244 -15.66 19.16 -8.80
C GLN A 244 -15.10 20.11 -9.86
N GLU A 245 -14.77 19.61 -11.06
CA GLU A 245 -14.28 20.43 -12.16
C GLU A 245 -15.32 21.45 -12.64
N LEU A 246 -16.58 21.04 -12.73
CA LEU A 246 -17.72 21.95 -13.01
C LEU A 246 -17.81 23.05 -11.95
N LYS A 247 -17.84 22.69 -10.67
CA LYS A 247 -17.87 23.67 -9.56
C LYS A 247 -16.71 24.67 -9.60
N LEU A 248 -15.53 24.22 -10.00
CA LEU A 248 -14.34 25.08 -10.12
C LEU A 248 -14.36 25.93 -11.39
N SER A 249 -15.12 25.56 -12.41
CA SER A 249 -15.29 26.35 -13.65
C SER A 249 -16.26 27.51 -13.48
N GLU A 250 -17.20 27.39 -12.55
CA GLU A 250 -18.20 28.41 -12.19
C GLU A 250 -17.64 29.52 -11.27
N ILE A 251 -16.42 29.34 -10.74
CA ILE A 251 -15.65 30.29 -9.92
C ILE A 251 -14.50 30.85 -10.75
#